data_AF-A0A5E4K0D5-F1
#
_entry.id   AF-A0A5E4K0D5-F1
#
_cell.length_a   1.000
_cell.length_b   1.000
_cell.length_c   1.000
_cell.angle_alpha   90.00
_cell.angle_beta   90.00
_cell.angle_gamma   90.00
#
_symmetry.space_group_name_H-M   'P 1'
#
loop_
_entity.id
_entity.type
_entity.pdbx_description
1 polymer ?
#
loop_
_entity_poly.entity_id
_entity_poly.type
_entity_poly.pdbx_seq_one_letter_code
_entity_poly.pdbx_strand_id
1 'polypeptide(L)' 'MAMIGHVANFKGIELAVIAGNNQDSILGKMTKGIANAIAGGDFSSITIIGPATIVKEIKRNPKKIELLLNR' A
#
# COMPACT_ATOMS: atom_id res chain seq x y z
N MET A 1 21.07 15.08 -11.06
CA MET A 1 19.66 14.86 -10.65
C MET A 1 18.80 14.89 -11.90
N ALA A 2 18.61 13.75 -12.59
CA ALA A 2 18.19 13.73 -13.99
C ALA A 2 16.67 13.77 -14.25
N MET A 3 15.81 13.71 -13.21
CA MET A 3 14.35 13.60 -13.40
C MET A 3 13.48 14.57 -12.60
N ILE A 4 14.08 15.51 -11.84
CA ILE A 4 13.32 16.40 -10.94
C ILE A 4 12.50 17.47 -11.69
N GLY A 5 12.78 17.71 -12.98
CA GLY A 5 12.09 18.70 -13.80
C GLY A 5 10.86 18.21 -14.59
N HIS A 6 10.64 16.89 -14.71
CA HIS A 6 9.64 16.33 -15.64
C HIS A 6 8.34 15.86 -15.00
N VAL A 7 8.21 15.92 -13.66
CA VAL A 7 7.00 15.53 -12.94
C VAL A 7 6.43 16.77 -12.28
N ALA A 8 5.34 17.31 -12.83
CA ALA A 8 4.66 18.48 -12.27
C ALA A 8 4.33 18.22 -10.78
N ASN A 9 4.71 19.15 -9.90
CA ASN A 9 4.54 19.05 -8.44
C ASN A 9 5.36 17.95 -7.73
N PHE A 10 6.54 17.58 -8.25
CA PHE A 10 7.46 16.67 -7.55
C PHE A 10 8.03 17.33 -6.29
N LYS A 11 7.72 16.76 -5.12
CA LYS A 11 8.23 17.24 -3.81
C LYS A 11 9.33 16.35 -3.21
N GLY A 12 9.60 15.18 -3.79
CA GLY A 12 10.53 14.17 -3.27
C GLY A 12 10.01 12.75 -3.45
N ILE A 13 10.75 11.77 -2.92
CA ILE A 13 10.36 10.35 -2.88
C ILE A 13 9.89 10.04 -1.45
N GLU A 14 8.77 9.33 -1.32
CA GLU A 14 8.21 8.90 -0.03
C GLU A 14 8.03 7.39 0.00
N LEU A 15 8.11 6.83 1.21
CA LEU A 15 7.87 5.42 1.50
C LEU A 15 6.69 5.33 2.45
N ALA A 16 5.65 4.58 2.04
CA ALA A 16 4.49 4.32 2.87
C ALA A 16 4.21 2.81 2.91
N VAL A 17 3.98 2.29 4.11
CA VAL A 17 3.48 0.94 4.32
C VAL A 17 1.97 1.03 4.50
N ILE A 18 1.22 0.36 3.63
CA ILE A 18 -0.23 0.22 3.75
C ILE A 18 -0.52 -1.19 4.23
N ALA A 19 -1.05 -1.31 5.45
CA ALA A 19 -1.53 -2.56 6.00
C ALA A 19 -3.06 -2.62 5.91
N GLY A 20 -3.60 -3.79 5.55
CA GLY A 20 -5.03 -4.04 5.57
C GLY A 20 -5.55 -4.03 7.01
N ASN A 21 -6.32 -3.00 7.36
CA ASN A 21 -7.01 -2.98 8.66
C ASN A 21 -8.29 -3.80 8.55
N ASN A 22 -8.18 -5.10 8.80
CA ASN A 22 -9.35 -5.93 8.90
C ASN A 22 -10.00 -5.72 10.26
N GLN A 23 -11.22 -5.17 10.27
CA GLN A 23 -12.16 -5.36 11.38
C GLN A 23 -12.66 -6.81 11.34
N ASP A 24 -11.77 -7.75 11.63
CA ASP A 24 -12.13 -9.17 11.68
C ASP A 24 -12.82 -9.46 13.02
N SER A 25 -14.08 -9.92 12.94
CA SER A 25 -14.75 -10.65 14.02
C SER A 25 -13.82 -11.73 14.59
N ILE A 26 -14.00 -12.14 15.84
CA ILE A 26 -13.14 -13.13 16.54
C ILE A 26 -12.94 -14.41 15.70
N LEU A 27 -13.97 -14.81 14.94
CA LEU A 27 -13.92 -15.94 14.01
C LEU A 27 -12.96 -15.72 12.82
N GLY A 28 -12.91 -14.50 12.28
CA GLY A 28 -12.03 -14.10 11.17
C GLY A 28 -10.54 -14.08 11.56
N LYS A 29 -10.23 -13.82 12.84
CA LYS A 29 -8.84 -13.91 13.32
C LYS A 29 -8.31 -15.35 13.34
N MET A 30 -9.16 -16.32 13.68
CA MET A 30 -8.78 -17.73 13.74
C MET A 30 -8.52 -18.31 12.35
N THR A 31 -9.41 -18.04 11.39
CA THR A 31 -9.23 -18.49 10.00
C THR A 31 -8.02 -17.82 9.35
N LYS A 32 -7.77 -16.55 9.64
CA LYS A 32 -6.60 -15.81 9.13
C LYS A 32 -5.29 -16.33 9.71
N GLY A 33 -5.25 -16.72 10.99
CA GLY A 33 -4.07 -17.35 11.59
C GLY A 33 -3.69 -18.67 10.92
N ILE A 34 -4.69 -19.50 10.59
CA ILE A 34 -4.49 -20.75 9.84
C ILE A 34 -4.05 -20.45 8.41
N ALA A 35 -4.69 -19.49 7.74
CA ALA A 35 -4.33 -19.10 6.37
C ALA A 35 -2.90 -18.54 6.29
N ASN A 36 -2.49 -17.70 7.23
CA ASN A 36 -1.13 -17.13 7.30
C ASN A 36 -0.07 -18.21 7.60
N ALA A 37 -0.39 -19.19 8.45
CA ALA A 37 0.51 -20.31 8.75
C ALA A 37 0.72 -21.21 7.52
N ILE A 38 -0.32 -21.41 6.71
CA ILE A 38 -0.25 -22.19 5.46
C ILE A 38 0.44 -21.40 4.34
N ALA A 39 0.19 -20.09 4.26
CA ALA A 39 0.76 -19.21 3.23
C ALA A 39 2.24 -18.83 3.48
N GLY A 40 2.82 -19.21 4.62
CA GLY A 40 4.24 -18.98 4.92
C GLY A 40 4.59 -17.55 5.33
N GLY A 41 3.62 -16.73 5.75
CA GLY A 41 3.87 -15.36 6.19
C GLY A 41 2.65 -14.44 6.14
N ASP A 42 2.80 -13.23 6.69
CA ASP A 42 1.75 -12.22 6.75
C ASP A 42 1.85 -11.28 5.54
N PHE A 43 1.15 -11.60 4.44
CA PHE A 43 1.02 -10.72 3.25
C PHE A 43 0.02 -9.57 3.47
N SER A 44 -0.22 -9.19 4.73
CA SER A 44 -1.23 -8.22 5.11
C SER A 44 -0.84 -6.76 4.82
N SER A 45 0.38 -6.52 4.34
CA SER A 45 0.91 -5.18 4.07
C SER A 45 1.62 -5.06 2.72
N ILE A 46 1.50 -3.89 2.11
CA ILE A 46 2.14 -3.51 0.85
C ILE A 46 2.98 -2.26 1.11
N THR A 47 4.23 -2.28 0.64
CA THR A 47 5.12 -1.11 0.69
C THR A 47 5.07 -0.37 -0.64
N ILE A 48 4.83 0.94 -0.58
CA ILE A 48 4.71 1.83 -1.74
C ILE A 48 5.86 2.84 -1.71
N ILE A 49 6.61 2.92 -2.81
CA ILE A 49 7.71 3.86 -3.01
C ILE A 49 7.43 4.67 -4.27
N GLY A 50 7.44 6.00 -4.17
CA GLY A 50 7.17 6.86 -5.31
C GLY A 50 7.20 8.35 -4.99
N PRO A 51 6.78 9.22 -5.93
CA PRO A 51 6.69 10.66 -5.69
C PRO A 51 5.81 10.96 -4.47
N ALA A 52 6.30 11.79 -3.55
CA ALA A 52 5.63 12.12 -2.29
C ALA A 52 4.18 12.59 -2.49
N THR A 53 3.91 13.32 -3.58
CA THR A 53 2.57 13.77 -3.95
C THR A 53 1.61 12.58 -4.19
N ILE A 54 2.06 11.58 -4.93
CA ILE A 54 1.29 10.37 -5.25
C ILE A 54 1.16 9.47 -4.01
N VAL A 55 2.25 9.27 -3.27
CA VAL A 55 2.25 8.42 -2.07
C VAL A 55 1.29 8.97 -1.00
N LYS A 56 1.28 10.30 -0.77
CA LYS A 56 0.34 10.93 0.16
C LYS A 56 -1.11 10.81 -0.28
N GLU A 57 -1.38 10.87 -1.58
CA GLU A 57 -2.72 10.64 -2.12
C GLU A 57 -3.19 9.20 -1.95
N ILE A 58 -2.32 8.22 -2.19
CA ILE A 58 -2.61 6.80 -1.98
C ILE A 58 -2.81 6.50 -0.49
N LYS A 59 -2.00 7.08 0.40
CA LYS A 59 -2.18 6.95 1.86
C LYS A 59 -3.53 7.50 2.33
N ARG A 60 -4.05 8.58 1.70
CA ARG A 60 -5.37 9.14 2.00
C ARG A 60 -6.52 8.29 1.43
N ASN A 61 -6.35 7.73 0.23
CA ASN A 61 -7.32 6.85 -0.39
C ASN A 61 -6.62 5.65 -1.05
N PRO A 62 -6.53 4.50 -0.35
CA PRO A 62 -5.86 3.31 -0.87
C PRO A 62 -6.45 2.78 -2.19
N LYS A 63 -7.73 3.07 -2.51
CA LYS A 63 -8.35 2.66 -3.78
C LYS A 63 -7.69 3.28 -5.02
N LYS A 64 -6.92 4.37 -4.86
CA LYS A 64 -6.14 4.96 -5.97
C LYS A 64 -5.08 4.01 -6.53
N ILE A 65 -4.67 3.00 -5.77
CA ILE A 65 -3.75 1.95 -6.27
C ILE A 65 -4.37 1.23 -7.47
N GLU A 66 -5.67 0.93 -7.41
CA GLU A 66 -6.38 0.22 -8.48
C GLU A 66 -6.36 1.01 -9.79
N LEU A 67 -6.58 2.34 -9.74
CA LEU A 67 -6.53 3.22 -10.92
C LEU A 67 -5.14 3.28 -11.57
N LEU A 68 -4.06 3.06 -10.81
CA LEU A 68 -2.70 3.03 -11.32
C LEU A 68 -2.31 1.67 -11.92
N LEU A 69 -2.95 0.58 -11.45
CA LEU A 69 -2.68 -0.78 -11.89
C LEU A 69 -3.62 -1.24 -13.04
N ASN A 70 -4.77 -0.59 -13.19
CA ASN A 70 -5.73 -0.87 -14.25
C ASN A 70 -5.23 -0.23 -15.56
N ARG A 71 -4.50 -1.00 -16.37
CA ARG A 71 -4.19 -0.67 -17.78
C ARG A 71 -5.13 -1.42 -18.72
#